data_AF-A0AAW8QQ69-F1
#
_entry.id   AF-A0AAW8QQ69-F1
#
_cell.length_a   1.000
_cell.length_b   1.000
_cell.length_c   1.000
_cell.angle_alpha   90.00
_cell.angle_beta   90.00
_cell.angle_gamma   90.00
#
_symmetry.space_group_name_H-M   'P 1'
#
loop_
_entity.id
_entity.type
_entity.pdbx_description
1 polymer ?
#
loop_
_entity_poly.entity_id
_entity_poly.type
_entity_poly.pdbx_seq_one_letter_code
_entity_poly.pdbx_strand_id
1 'polypeptide(L)'
;MKRLKPIYVLLFLILFSGAALAKQPIECLLNVKVVASRKYTSPQAKYTSIKNDGYPMLLIGIQVLESQTIRSSQKIKAHHLYCKTLIGQQRDAYLSGSYDSNKITIKIGDHLKLRNIHSSGQEYPFWPDFYYIEP
;
A
#
# COMPACT_ATOMS: atom_id res chain seq x y z
N MET A 1 -12.55 49.02 -30.70
CA MET A 1 -11.85 48.15 -29.73
C MET A 1 -12.87 47.55 -28.77
N LYS A 2 -13.26 46.28 -28.98
CA LYS A 2 -14.26 45.60 -28.13
C LYS A 2 -13.57 45.09 -26.87
N ARG A 3 -13.90 45.65 -25.70
CA ARG A 3 -13.44 45.15 -24.40
C ARG A 3 -14.10 43.79 -24.15
N LEU A 4 -13.36 42.69 -24.33
CA LEU A 4 -13.79 41.38 -23.86
C LEU A 4 -13.92 41.43 -22.33
N LYS A 5 -15.09 41.01 -21.84
CA LYS A 5 -15.49 41.09 -20.43
C LYS A 5 -14.58 40.22 -19.55
N PRO A 6 -14.15 40.69 -18.37
CA PRO A 6 -13.29 39.93 -17.43
C PRO A 6 -13.99 38.70 -16.82
N ILE A 7 -15.30 38.55 -17.06
CA ILE A 7 -16.15 37.47 -16.54
C ILE A 7 -15.76 36.12 -17.17
N TYR A 8 -15.27 36.09 -18.41
CA TYR A 8 -14.88 34.82 -19.06
C TYR A 8 -13.55 34.25 -18.52
N VAL A 9 -12.65 35.10 -18.01
CA VAL A 9 -11.37 34.64 -17.43
C VAL A 9 -11.60 34.01 -16.05
N LEU A 10 -12.56 34.53 -15.27
CA LEU A 10 -12.89 33.99 -13.96
C LEU A 10 -13.57 32.61 -14.04
N LEU A 11 -14.40 32.38 -15.08
CA LEU A 11 -15.10 31.10 -15.26
C LEU A 11 -14.16 29.95 -15.66
N PHE A 12 -13.08 30.24 -16.39
CA PHE A 12 -12.09 29.21 -16.78
C PHE A 12 -11.24 28.73 -15.58
N LEU A 13 -11.00 29.59 -14.58
CA LEU A 13 -10.24 29.23 -13.38
C LEU A 13 -11.02 28.30 -12.44
N ILE A 14 -12.36 28.39 -12.40
CA ILE A 14 -13.20 27.56 -11.53
C ILE A 14 -13.37 26.14 -12.10
N LEU A 15 -13.30 25.99 -13.42
CA LEU A 15 -13.41 24.68 -14.09
C LEU A 15 -12.17 23.78 -13.91
N PHE A 16 -11.00 24.34 -13.55
CA PHE A 16 -9.77 23.56 -13.31
C PHE A 16 -9.54 23.17 -11.84
N SER A 17 -10.32 23.71 -10.90
CA SER A 17 -10.21 23.36 -9.47
C SER A 17 -10.90 22.05 -9.07
N GLY A 18 -11.65 21.41 -9.98
CA GLY A 18 -12.45 20.22 -9.71
C GLY A 18 -11.80 18.89 -10.08
N ALA A 19 -10.60 18.88 -10.66
CA ALA A 19 -9.84 17.65 -10.81
C ALA A 19 -9.31 17.26 -9.43
N ALA A 20 -10.13 16.53 -8.66
CA ALA A 20 -9.64 15.75 -7.55
C ALA A 20 -8.56 14.83 -8.12
N LEU A 21 -7.31 15.27 -8.05
CA LEU A 21 -6.16 14.49 -8.50
C LEU A 21 -6.20 13.24 -7.63
N ALA A 22 -6.68 12.13 -8.20
CA ALA A 22 -6.78 10.86 -7.49
C ALA A 22 -5.42 10.63 -6.81
N LYS A 23 -5.41 10.64 -5.47
CA LYS A 23 -4.18 10.64 -4.71
C LYS A 23 -3.43 9.37 -5.07
N GLN A 24 -2.32 9.53 -5.79
CA GLN A 24 -1.60 8.40 -6.37
C GLN A 24 -1.20 7.44 -5.25
N PRO A 25 -1.33 6.12 -5.45
CA PRO A 25 -0.90 5.16 -4.47
C PRO A 25 0.60 5.31 -4.22
N ILE A 26 0.99 5.18 -2.95
CA ILE A 26 2.39 5.18 -2.54
C ILE A 26 2.90 3.75 -2.63
N GLU A 27 3.95 3.54 -3.41
CA GLU A 27 4.54 2.22 -3.61
C GLU A 27 5.94 2.16 -3.00
N CYS A 28 6.12 1.25 -2.05
CA CYS A 28 7.39 0.98 -1.39
C CYS A 28 7.85 -0.46 -1.68
N LEU A 29 9.14 -0.66 -1.92
CA LEU A 29 9.78 -1.97 -1.79
C LEU A 29 10.39 -2.06 -0.39
N LEU A 30 9.99 -3.10 0.33
CA LEU A 30 10.39 -3.36 1.70
C LEU A 30 11.27 -4.60 1.74
N ASN A 31 12.42 -4.50 2.41
CA ASN A 31 13.14 -5.68 2.89
C ASN A 31 12.68 -5.94 4.32
N VAL A 32 12.14 -7.12 4.58
CA VAL A 32 11.52 -7.42 5.87
C VAL A 32 12.02 -8.73 6.44
N LYS A 33 11.97 -8.84 7.77
CA LYS A 33 12.07 -10.11 8.49
C LYS A 33 10.69 -10.55 8.94
N VAL A 34 10.34 -11.81 8.73
CA VAL A 34 9.09 -12.40 9.21
C VAL A 34 9.19 -12.61 10.72
N VAL A 35 8.20 -12.09 11.45
CA VAL A 35 8.07 -12.17 12.90
C VAL A 35 6.67 -12.65 13.28
N ALA A 36 6.45 -12.96 14.56
CA ALA A 36 5.11 -13.28 15.03
C ALA A 36 4.18 -12.09 14.79
N SER A 37 2.97 -12.37 14.29
CA SER A 37 1.93 -11.36 14.22
C SER A 37 1.43 -11.02 15.63
N ARG A 38 0.68 -9.93 15.77
CA ARG A 38 0.11 -9.55 17.07
C ARG A 38 -0.80 -10.61 17.68
N LYS A 39 -1.42 -11.47 16.84
CA LYS A 39 -2.44 -12.44 17.26
C LYS A 39 -1.98 -13.90 17.17
N TYR A 40 -0.94 -14.19 16.40
CA TYR A 40 -0.53 -15.55 16.07
C TYR A 40 1.00 -15.67 16.07
N THR A 41 1.48 -16.76 16.66
CA THR A 41 2.90 -17.11 16.77
C THR A 41 3.51 -17.62 15.47
N SER A 42 2.68 -17.94 14.48
CA SER A 42 3.09 -18.40 13.14
C SER A 42 2.23 -17.75 12.05
N PRO A 43 2.69 -17.73 10.78
CA PRO A 43 1.88 -17.35 9.64
C PRO A 43 0.55 -18.11 9.55
N GLN A 44 -0.53 -17.41 9.19
CA GLN A 44 -1.88 -17.99 9.17
C GLN A 44 -2.65 -17.63 7.90
N ALA A 45 -3.31 -18.60 7.29
CA ALA A 45 -4.33 -18.32 6.29
C ALA A 45 -5.57 -17.73 6.98
N LYS A 46 -6.04 -16.57 6.51
CA LYS A 46 -7.20 -15.86 7.07
C LYS A 46 -8.12 -15.37 5.98
N TYR A 47 -9.40 -15.71 6.13
CA TYR A 47 -10.47 -15.02 5.44
C TYR A 47 -10.60 -13.62 6.02
N THR A 48 -10.76 -12.65 5.14
CA THR A 48 -10.84 -11.24 5.50
C THR A 48 -11.95 -10.61 4.69
N SER A 49 -12.62 -9.61 5.23
CA SER A 49 -13.51 -8.73 4.46
C SER A 49 -12.73 -7.83 3.50
N ILE A 50 -11.40 -7.87 3.60
CA ILE A 50 -10.46 -7.28 2.66
C ILE A 50 -10.72 -8.00 1.33
N LYS A 51 -10.18 -9.20 1.11
CA LYS A 51 -10.33 -9.94 -0.15
C LYS A 51 -11.61 -10.80 -0.17
N ASN A 52 -12.63 -10.42 -0.96
CA ASN A 52 -13.91 -11.13 -1.08
C ASN A 52 -14.00 -12.03 -2.34
N ASP A 53 -12.95 -12.80 -2.64
CA ASP A 53 -12.92 -13.72 -3.78
C ASP A 53 -13.05 -15.20 -3.39
N GLY A 54 -13.39 -15.47 -2.13
CA GLY A 54 -13.55 -16.82 -1.59
C GLY A 54 -12.24 -17.52 -1.21
N TYR A 55 -11.08 -16.86 -1.33
CA TYR A 55 -9.79 -17.43 -0.95
C TYR A 55 -9.15 -16.69 0.23
N PRO A 56 -8.52 -17.40 1.19
CA PRO A 56 -7.86 -16.76 2.32
C PRO A 56 -6.59 -16.02 1.87
N MET A 57 -6.26 -14.96 2.60
CA MET A 57 -4.96 -14.28 2.51
C MET A 57 -4.00 -14.87 3.54
N LEU A 58 -2.69 -14.75 3.31
CA LEU A 58 -1.70 -15.14 4.30
C LEU A 58 -1.36 -13.96 5.22
N LEU A 59 -1.70 -14.08 6.50
CA LEU A 59 -1.33 -13.14 7.55
C LEU A 59 0.04 -13.50 8.12
N ILE A 60 0.97 -12.54 8.09
CA ILE A 60 2.29 -12.64 8.72
C ILE A 60 2.57 -11.40 9.58
N GLY A 61 3.40 -11.54 10.62
CA GLY A 61 4.05 -10.39 11.22
C GLY A 61 5.32 -10.05 10.42
N ILE A 62 5.60 -8.77 10.23
CA ILE A 62 6.83 -8.29 9.59
C ILE A 62 7.52 -7.25 10.45
N GLN A 63 8.85 -7.28 10.44
CA GLN A 63 9.71 -6.18 10.85
C GLN A 63 10.35 -5.60 9.58
N VAL A 64 10.11 -4.32 9.32
CA VAL A 64 10.69 -3.63 8.15
C VAL A 64 12.14 -3.27 8.46
N LEU A 65 13.07 -3.87 7.73
CA LEU A 65 14.51 -3.62 7.88
C LEU A 65 14.94 -2.47 6.98
N GLU A 66 14.46 -2.45 5.74
CA GLU A 66 14.74 -1.39 4.77
C GLU A 66 13.47 -1.08 3.98
N SER A 67 13.41 0.14 3.44
CA SER A 67 12.28 0.62 2.66
C SER A 67 12.72 1.68 1.66
N GLN A 68 12.26 1.55 0.43
CA GLN A 68 12.50 2.52 -0.63
C GLN A 68 11.27 2.67 -1.55
N THR A 69 11.08 3.84 -2.13
CA THR A 69 10.02 4.03 -3.15
C THR A 69 10.34 3.26 -4.43
N ILE A 70 9.31 2.80 -5.12
CA ILE A 70 9.41 2.18 -6.45
C ILE A 70 8.46 2.84 -7.46
N ARG A 71 8.70 2.59 -8.75
CA ARG A 71 7.81 3.01 -9.86
C ARG A 71 7.50 4.51 -9.84
N SER A 72 6.23 4.90 -10.03
CA SER A 72 5.79 6.30 -10.04
C SER A 72 6.11 7.04 -8.73
N SER A 73 6.16 6.32 -7.61
CA SER A 73 6.46 6.91 -6.30
C SER A 73 7.90 7.43 -6.18
N GLN A 74 8.83 6.96 -7.01
CA GLN A 74 10.21 7.46 -7.02
C GLN A 74 10.31 8.94 -7.39
N LYS A 75 9.31 9.49 -8.09
CA LYS A 75 9.31 10.89 -8.54
C LYS A 75 8.67 11.84 -7.52
N ILE A 76 8.12 11.33 -6.41
CA ILE A 76 7.29 12.12 -5.48
C ILE A 76 7.95 12.17 -4.10
N LYS A 77 8.46 13.34 -3.72
CA LYS A 77 9.20 13.53 -2.45
C LYS A 77 8.41 13.11 -1.21
N ALA A 78 7.09 13.34 -1.18
CA ALA A 78 6.24 12.91 -0.07
C ALA A 78 6.17 11.38 0.06
N HIS A 79 6.23 10.65 -1.05
CA HIS A 79 6.23 9.18 -1.06
C HIS A 79 7.55 8.64 -0.51
N HIS A 80 8.67 9.29 -0.81
CA HIS A 80 9.97 8.98 -0.20
C HIS A 80 9.93 9.11 1.32
N LEU A 81 9.38 10.22 1.82
CA LEU A 81 9.26 10.45 3.25
C LEU A 81 8.39 9.36 3.89
N TYR A 82 7.23 9.07 3.30
CA TYR A 82 6.35 7.99 3.76
C TYR A 82 7.08 6.65 3.83
N CYS A 83 7.70 6.18 2.74
CA CYS A 83 8.37 4.88 2.72
C CYS A 83 9.48 4.80 3.78
N LYS A 84 10.25 5.88 3.98
CA LYS A 84 11.29 5.94 5.03
C LYS A 84 10.72 5.79 6.43
N THR A 85 9.51 6.30 6.71
CA THR A 85 8.89 6.15 8.03
C THR A 85 8.59 4.69 8.39
N LEU A 86 8.51 3.79 7.40
CA LEU A 86 8.20 2.38 7.62
C LEU A 86 9.37 1.61 8.24
N ILE A 87 10.62 2.09 8.10
CA ILE A 87 11.82 1.41 8.57
C ILE A 87 11.77 1.24 10.10
N GLY A 88 12.09 0.03 10.58
CA GLY A 88 12.06 -0.34 11.99
C GLY A 88 10.67 -0.69 12.53
N GLN A 89 9.59 -0.42 11.79
CA GLN A 89 8.25 -0.73 12.25
C GLN A 89 7.97 -2.23 12.23
N GLN A 90 7.23 -2.69 13.25
CA GLN A 90 6.62 -4.02 13.27
C GLN A 90 5.12 -3.91 13.01
N ARG A 91 4.61 -4.74 12.10
CA ARG A 91 3.19 -4.72 11.70
C ARG A 91 2.72 -6.07 11.18
N ASP A 92 1.42 -6.26 11.21
CA ASP A 92 0.75 -7.37 10.56
C ASP A 92 0.59 -7.04 9.07
N ALA A 93 0.94 -7.99 8.20
CA ALA A 93 0.82 -7.88 6.75
C ALA A 93 -0.04 -9.02 6.21
N TYR A 94 -1.07 -8.64 5.44
CA TYR A 94 -1.87 -9.58 4.67
C TYR A 94 -1.28 -9.66 3.26
N LEU A 95 -0.65 -10.79 2.94
CA LEU A 95 -0.10 -11.02 1.61
C LEU A 95 -1.22 -11.32 0.63
N SER A 96 -1.23 -10.57 -0.48
CA SER A 96 -2.15 -10.79 -1.58
C SER A 96 -1.70 -12.00 -2.40
N GLY A 97 -2.66 -12.86 -2.75
CA GLY A 97 -2.44 -14.09 -3.50
C GLY A 97 -3.43 -15.18 -3.08
N SER A 98 -3.39 -16.31 -3.77
CA SER A 98 -4.11 -17.52 -3.35
C SER A 98 -3.16 -18.38 -2.53
N TYR A 99 -3.39 -18.45 -1.22
CA TYR A 99 -2.59 -19.25 -0.31
C TYR A 99 -3.37 -20.48 0.15
N ASP A 100 -2.82 -21.66 -0.10
CA ASP A 100 -3.31 -22.89 0.49
C ASP A 100 -2.85 -22.99 1.94
N SER A 101 -3.80 -23.06 2.87
CA SER A 101 -3.53 -23.19 4.30
C SER A 101 -2.66 -24.40 4.66
N ASN A 102 -2.67 -25.46 3.85
CA ASN A 102 -1.88 -26.67 4.08
C ASN A 102 -0.45 -26.58 3.52
N LYS A 103 -0.11 -25.52 2.80
CA LYS A 103 1.18 -25.39 2.08
C LYS A 103 1.88 -24.06 2.35
N ILE A 104 1.71 -23.50 3.55
CA ILE A 104 2.39 -22.27 3.95
C ILE A 104 3.89 -22.57 4.14
N THR A 105 4.71 -22.06 3.22
CA THR A 105 6.17 -22.27 3.24
C THR A 105 6.94 -21.20 4.03
N ILE A 106 6.33 -20.03 4.22
CA ILE A 106 6.92 -18.90 4.94
C ILE A 106 6.97 -19.21 6.44
N LYS A 107 8.11 -18.94 7.07
CA LYS A 107 8.38 -19.19 8.48
C LYS A 107 8.87 -17.95 9.20
N ILE A 108 8.74 -17.95 10.52
CA ILE A 108 9.34 -16.94 11.38
C ILE A 108 10.85 -16.93 11.17
N GLY A 109 11.43 -15.74 10.99
CA GLY A 109 12.86 -15.56 10.72
C GLY A 109 13.22 -15.44 9.24
N ASP A 110 12.31 -15.80 8.33
CA ASP A 110 12.53 -15.62 6.90
C ASP A 110 12.74 -14.15 6.55
N HIS A 111 13.56 -13.89 5.53
CA HIS A 111 13.74 -12.56 4.97
C HIS A 111 13.03 -12.49 3.63
N LEU A 112 12.15 -11.50 3.45
CA LEU A 112 11.33 -11.35 2.26
C LEU A 112 11.50 -9.94 1.67
N LYS A 113 11.37 -9.86 0.34
CA LYS A 113 11.13 -8.61 -0.36
C LYS A 113 9.64 -8.46 -0.58
N LEU A 114 9.05 -7.39 -0.03
CA LEU A 114 7.63 -7.12 -0.19
C LEU A 114 7.44 -5.81 -0.94
N ARG A 115 6.63 -5.84 -2.00
CA ARG A 115 6.02 -4.63 -2.55
C ARG A 115 4.83 -4.25 -1.70
N ASN A 116 4.92 -3.09 -1.06
CA ASN A 116 3.84 -2.45 -0.35
C ASN A 116 3.19 -1.37 -1.20
N ILE A 117 1.86 -1.41 -1.33
CA ILE A 117 1.08 -0.36 -1.99
C ILE A 117 0.17 0.26 -0.95
N HIS A 118 0.44 1.51 -0.59
CA HIS A 118 -0.38 2.30 0.30
C HIS A 118 -1.34 3.18 -0.49
N SER A 119 -2.64 3.11 -0.22
CA SER A 119 -3.63 4.04 -0.75
C SER A 119 -4.26 4.81 0.40
N SER A 120 -4.26 6.14 0.30
CA SER A 120 -5.04 6.97 1.23
C SER A 120 -6.50 7.13 0.81
N GLY A 121 -6.98 6.30 -0.13
CA GLY A 121 -8.36 6.30 -0.56
C GLY A 121 -9.28 6.02 0.62
N GLN A 122 -10.27 6.90 0.83
CA GLN A 122 -11.32 6.70 1.82
C GLN A 122 -12.52 5.92 1.26
N GLU A 123 -12.43 5.47 0.02
CA GLU A 123 -13.51 4.76 -0.67
C GLU A 123 -13.46 3.26 -0.42
N TYR A 124 -14.64 2.66 -0.33
CA TYR A 124 -14.79 1.23 -0.13
C TYR A 124 -14.33 0.46 -1.38
N PRO A 125 -13.60 -0.65 -1.23
CA PRO A 125 -13.18 -1.24 0.04
C PRO A 125 -11.95 -0.52 0.62
N PHE A 126 -12.02 -0.15 1.92
CA PHE A 126 -11.01 0.63 2.61
C PHE A 126 -9.79 -0.24 2.94
N TRP A 127 -8.83 -0.32 2.03
CA TRP A 127 -7.61 -1.11 2.21
C TRP A 127 -6.41 -0.16 2.17
N PRO A 128 -5.83 0.20 3.31
CA PRO A 128 -4.76 1.17 3.32
C PRO A 128 -3.48 0.60 2.73
N ASP A 129 -3.15 -0.69 2.96
CA ASP A 129 -1.86 -1.28 2.59
C ASP A 129 -2.00 -2.68 1.97
N PHE A 130 -1.50 -2.86 0.75
CA PHE A 130 -1.36 -4.16 0.08
C PHE A 130 0.08 -4.65 0.16
N TYR A 131 0.28 -5.96 0.25
CA TYR A 131 1.60 -6.58 0.25
C TYR A 131 1.67 -7.72 -0.78
N TYR A 132 2.70 -7.69 -1.62
CA TYR A 132 3.03 -8.75 -2.57
C TYR A 132 4.47 -9.20 -2.34
N ILE A 133 4.72 -10.50 -2.44
CA ILE A 133 6.08 -11.02 -2.46
C ILE A 133 6.69 -10.64 -3.82
N GLU A 134 7.83 -9.96 -3.78
CA GLU A 134 8.64 -9.70 -4.96
C GLU A 134 9.74 -10.79 -5.07
N PRO A 135 10.04 -11.27 -6.29
CA PRO A 135 11.08 -12.28 -6.53
C PRO A 135 12.51 -11.76 -6.29
#